data_AF-A0A2N9N1I6-F1
#
_entry.id   AF-A0A2N9N1I6-F1
#
_cell.length_a   1.000
_cell.length_b   1.000
_cell.length_c   1.000
_cell.angle_alpha   90.00
_cell.angle_beta   90.00
_cell.angle_gamma   90.00
#
_symmetry.space_group_name_H-M   'P 1'
#
loop_
_entity.id
_entity.type
_entity.pdbx_description
1 polymer ?
#
loop_
_entity_poly.entity_id
_entity_poly.type
_entity_poly.pdbx_seq_one_letter_code
_entity_poly.pdbx_strand_id
1 'polypeptide(L)'
;MGIGIHTQRNNTTDCCCKVYLFTEPNGVASDDGDHTGAFFTLYPYKLDREGNDRGVLLAWAWGASRGVDALQYLAAHDPDYANLLDLKKLVVTGFSRWGKAALLAGFLDDRFQVTAPGGSGSGGAAPYRYDSFGNRTFRTAPFGNEYPWGRSSGAETLGDHVRHQTHNSNEMIRRFLNDITPAPVEPRMYRTGTWGYGNRLPFDHHEMIAAIAPRAVIIDNTNDDYADNAEGDAIGYEGAKPVFQFLGAPQNLALDLYMGGGGHSLKPAQAVNIVNFANMVLSGKPLAEDVKKQLNTDPYLNAGTYERYYGGLQTMMPWAGAVH
;
A
#
# COMPACT_ATOMS: atom_id res chain seq x y z
N MET A 1 -10.21 2.78 10.42
CA MET A 1 -8.99 3.57 10.15
C MET A 1 -9.08 4.11 8.73
N GLY A 2 -9.69 5.27 8.47
CA GLY A 2 -9.82 5.78 7.10
C GLY A 2 -8.49 6.22 6.46
N ILE A 3 -8.56 6.77 5.25
CA ILE A 3 -7.43 7.47 4.63
C ILE A 3 -7.29 8.87 5.24
N GLY A 4 -6.10 9.25 5.70
CA GLY A 4 -5.81 10.52 6.38
C GLY A 4 -4.97 11.48 5.54
N ILE A 5 -5.22 12.81 5.63
CA ILE A 5 -4.42 13.91 5.03
C ILE A 5 -3.96 14.92 6.10
N HIS A 6 -2.69 15.38 6.07
CA HIS A 6 -2.04 16.19 7.15
C HIS A 6 -1.35 17.51 6.70
N THR A 7 -1.26 18.59 7.55
CA THR A 7 -0.55 19.90 7.31
C THR A 7 -0.08 20.67 8.62
N GLN A 8 0.80 21.74 8.63
CA GLN A 8 1.62 22.29 9.80
C GLN A 8 1.50 23.81 10.28
N ARG A 9 1.82 24.14 11.58
CA ARG A 9 2.72 25.24 12.20
C ARG A 9 2.77 25.41 13.76
N ASN A 10 3.96 25.58 14.36
CA ASN A 10 4.37 25.83 15.78
C ASN A 10 3.37 26.57 16.72
N ASN A 11 3.36 26.43 18.06
CA ASN A 11 4.38 26.10 19.06
C ASN A 11 3.66 25.52 20.31
N THR A 12 4.04 24.33 20.79
CA THR A 12 3.89 23.76 22.18
C THR A 12 3.47 22.28 22.29
N THR A 13 3.20 21.55 21.19
CA THR A 13 3.09 20.07 21.22
C THR A 13 3.71 19.45 19.97
N ASP A 14 4.54 18.43 20.15
CA ASP A 14 5.59 17.97 19.24
C ASP A 14 5.09 17.03 18.12
N CYS A 15 3.99 17.39 17.45
CA CYS A 15 3.46 16.66 16.29
C CYS A 15 3.25 17.64 15.12
N CYS A 16 3.73 17.33 13.90
CA CYS A 16 3.56 18.24 12.75
C CYS A 16 2.18 18.19 12.09
N CYS A 17 1.26 17.35 12.58
CA CYS A 17 -0.06 17.18 11.99
C CYS A 17 -1.09 18.10 12.68
N LYS A 18 -1.60 19.12 11.98
CA LYS A 18 -2.64 20.04 12.49
C LYS A 18 -4.05 19.69 12.08
N VAL A 19 -4.23 19.25 10.84
CA VAL A 19 -5.53 18.91 10.27
C VAL A 19 -5.44 17.45 9.85
N TYR A 20 -6.42 16.66 10.26
CA TYR A 20 -6.59 15.28 9.84
C TYR A 20 -7.86 15.25 9.03
N LEU A 21 -7.75 15.17 7.70
CA LEU A 21 -8.91 14.87 6.88
C LEU A 21 -9.05 13.35 6.80
N PHE A 22 -10.07 12.82 7.45
CA PHE A 22 -10.51 11.45 7.19
C PHE A 22 -11.48 11.48 6.02
N THR A 23 -11.08 10.94 4.88
CA THR A 23 -12.08 10.63 3.85
C THR A 23 -12.86 9.43 4.34
N GLU A 24 -14.17 9.58 4.57
CA GLU A 24 -15.06 8.47 4.88
C GLU A 24 -15.07 7.50 3.68
N PRO A 25 -14.38 6.34 3.76
CA PRO A 25 -14.13 5.54 2.57
C PRO A 25 -15.44 5.04 1.95
N ASN A 26 -16.39 4.67 2.82
CA ASN A 26 -17.71 4.18 2.41
C ASN A 26 -18.58 5.23 1.70
N GLY A 27 -18.37 6.53 1.98
CA GLY A 27 -19.04 7.60 1.23
C GLY A 27 -18.48 7.77 -0.17
N VAL A 28 -17.18 7.48 -0.36
CA VAL A 28 -16.50 7.52 -1.66
C VAL A 28 -16.85 6.28 -2.48
N ALA A 29 -16.68 5.10 -1.90
CA ALA A 29 -17.00 3.80 -2.48
C ALA A 29 -17.32 2.78 -1.36
N SER A 30 -18.38 2.00 -1.53
CA SER A 30 -18.69 0.87 -0.64
C SER A 30 -17.56 -0.17 -0.67
N ASP A 31 -17.24 -0.76 0.48
CA ASP A 31 -16.25 -1.85 0.60
C ASP A 31 -16.88 -3.21 0.24
N ASP A 32 -17.46 -3.28 -0.96
CA ASP A 32 -18.15 -4.45 -1.48
C ASP A 32 -18.23 -4.43 -3.01
N GLY A 33 -18.78 -5.50 -3.57
CA GLY A 33 -19.02 -5.67 -5.00
C GLY A 33 -20.20 -4.89 -5.56
N ASP A 34 -20.93 -4.11 -4.75
CA ASP A 34 -22.07 -3.34 -5.24
C ASP A 34 -21.62 -2.06 -5.96
N HIS A 35 -20.36 -1.63 -5.75
CA HIS A 35 -19.75 -0.46 -6.37
C HIS A 35 -20.66 0.77 -6.23
N THR A 36 -21.06 1.08 -5.00
CA THR A 36 -21.87 2.27 -4.68
C THR A 36 -21.00 3.36 -4.07
N GLY A 37 -21.49 4.60 -3.98
CA GLY A 37 -20.76 5.74 -3.42
C GLY A 37 -20.54 6.88 -4.41
N ALA A 38 -19.98 7.99 -3.93
CA ALA A 38 -19.79 9.21 -4.72
C ALA A 38 -18.98 8.97 -6.00
N PHE A 39 -17.93 8.13 -5.94
CA PHE A 39 -17.12 7.81 -7.09
C PHE A 39 -17.93 7.09 -8.17
N PHE A 40 -18.64 6.03 -7.81
CA PHE A 40 -19.41 5.24 -8.76
C PHE A 40 -20.71 5.90 -9.23
N THR A 41 -21.16 6.94 -8.55
CA THR A 41 -22.22 7.83 -9.05
C THR A 41 -21.73 8.65 -10.24
N LEU A 42 -20.48 9.13 -10.19
CA LEU A 42 -19.84 9.91 -11.25
C LEU A 42 -19.22 9.03 -12.35
N TYR A 43 -18.68 7.88 -11.97
CA TYR A 43 -18.02 6.92 -12.84
C TYR A 43 -18.64 5.53 -12.67
N PRO A 44 -19.84 5.29 -13.24
CA PRO A 44 -20.56 4.03 -13.07
C PRO A 44 -19.69 2.83 -13.39
N TYR A 45 -19.72 1.84 -12.51
CA TYR A 45 -19.03 0.57 -12.73
C TYR A 45 -19.66 -0.15 -13.93
N LYS A 46 -18.81 -0.55 -14.88
CA LYS A 46 -19.25 -1.35 -16.03
C LYS A 46 -18.18 -2.37 -16.39
N LEU A 47 -18.51 -3.64 -16.20
CA LEU A 47 -17.69 -4.73 -16.68
C LEU A 47 -17.85 -4.88 -18.19
N ASP A 48 -16.92 -4.30 -18.94
CA ASP A 48 -16.88 -4.38 -20.39
C ASP A 48 -15.44 -4.49 -20.93
N ARG A 49 -15.32 -4.69 -22.24
CA ARG A 49 -14.02 -4.77 -22.92
C ARG A 49 -13.29 -3.43 -23.00
N GLU A 50 -13.96 -2.33 -22.65
CA GLU A 50 -13.42 -0.97 -22.69
C GLU A 50 -12.66 -0.63 -21.40
N GLY A 51 -12.75 -1.48 -20.36
CA GLY A 51 -12.03 -1.30 -19.10
C GLY A 51 -12.68 -0.27 -18.16
N ASN A 52 -14.01 -0.16 -18.21
CA ASN A 52 -14.78 0.72 -17.35
C ASN A 52 -15.04 0.16 -15.93
N ASP A 53 -14.37 -0.93 -15.56
CA ASP A 53 -14.55 -1.66 -14.33
C ASP A 53 -13.54 -1.25 -13.25
N ARG A 54 -13.63 0.01 -12.86
CA ARG A 54 -12.74 0.64 -11.87
C ARG A 54 -12.94 -0.01 -10.49
N GLY A 55 -11.87 -0.55 -9.90
CA GLY A 55 -11.92 -1.15 -8.56
C GLY A 55 -12.02 -0.09 -7.45
N VAL A 56 -12.48 -0.51 -6.26
CA VAL A 56 -12.72 0.37 -5.11
C VAL A 56 -11.43 1.00 -4.56
N LEU A 57 -10.26 0.36 -4.74
CA LEU A 57 -8.97 0.96 -4.34
C LEU A 57 -8.71 2.26 -5.11
N LEU A 58 -8.99 2.26 -6.42
CA LEU A 58 -8.89 3.45 -7.27
C LEU A 58 -9.91 4.50 -6.84
N ALA A 59 -11.13 4.08 -6.50
CA ALA A 59 -12.16 4.98 -6.02
C ALA A 59 -11.75 5.68 -4.71
N TRP A 60 -11.22 4.95 -3.73
CA TRP A 60 -10.72 5.54 -2.48
C TRP A 60 -9.49 6.42 -2.69
N ALA A 61 -8.56 6.03 -3.57
CA ALA A 61 -7.43 6.86 -3.95
C ALA A 61 -7.88 8.19 -4.59
N TRP A 62 -8.87 8.12 -5.50
CA TRP A 62 -9.52 9.30 -6.06
C TRP A 62 -10.18 10.16 -4.98
N GLY A 63 -10.81 9.53 -3.98
CA GLY A 63 -11.41 10.21 -2.84
C GLY A 63 -10.39 11.02 -2.03
N ALA A 64 -9.20 10.46 -1.82
CA ALA A 64 -8.08 11.18 -1.18
C ALA A 64 -7.68 12.42 -1.99
N SER A 65 -7.54 12.31 -3.31
CA SER A 65 -7.26 13.45 -4.20
C SER A 65 -8.36 14.52 -4.16
N ARG A 66 -9.63 14.13 -4.08
CA ARG A 66 -10.75 15.08 -3.89
C ARG A 66 -10.72 15.74 -2.52
N GLY A 67 -10.25 15.03 -1.50
CA GLY A 67 -9.97 15.60 -0.18
C GLY A 67 -8.96 16.74 -0.26
N VAL A 68 -7.88 16.57 -1.03
CA VAL A 68 -6.91 17.66 -1.29
C VAL A 68 -7.56 18.84 -2.01
N ASP A 69 -8.42 18.59 -3.01
CA ASP A 69 -9.15 19.66 -3.71
C ASP A 69 -10.05 20.45 -2.75
N ALA A 70 -10.73 19.76 -1.82
CA ALA A 70 -11.55 20.42 -0.81
C ALA A 70 -10.72 21.28 0.15
N LEU A 71 -9.55 20.79 0.59
CA LEU A 71 -8.62 21.57 1.42
C LEU A 71 -8.09 22.80 0.68
N GLN A 72 -7.77 22.67 -0.62
CA GLN A 72 -7.39 23.79 -1.49
C GLN A 72 -8.51 24.82 -1.59
N TYR A 73 -9.75 24.36 -1.79
CA TYR A 73 -10.91 25.23 -1.86
C TYR A 73 -11.12 25.99 -0.55
N LEU A 74 -11.07 25.31 0.60
CA LEU A 74 -11.22 25.95 1.91
C LEU A 74 -10.14 27.00 2.15
N ALA A 75 -8.87 26.66 1.91
CA ALA A 75 -7.76 27.61 2.06
C ALA A 75 -7.89 28.84 1.13
N ALA A 76 -8.49 28.69 -0.06
CA ALA A 76 -8.68 29.79 -0.99
C ALA A 76 -9.84 30.72 -0.63
N HIS A 77 -10.83 30.24 0.15
CA HIS A 77 -12.07 30.98 0.43
C HIS A 77 -12.22 31.42 1.89
N ASP A 78 -11.36 30.94 2.77
CA ASP A 78 -11.41 31.26 4.19
C ASP A 78 -9.99 31.46 4.76
N PRO A 79 -9.65 32.68 5.21
CA PRO A 79 -8.35 32.99 5.80
C PRO A 79 -7.99 32.13 7.01
N ASP A 80 -8.95 31.68 7.80
CA ASP A 80 -8.67 30.83 8.96
C ASP A 80 -8.15 29.46 8.50
N TYR A 81 -8.76 28.88 7.47
CA TYR A 81 -8.24 27.67 6.84
C TYR A 81 -6.90 27.93 6.13
N ALA A 82 -6.74 29.06 5.44
CA ALA A 82 -5.49 29.43 4.79
C ALA A 82 -4.31 29.50 5.77
N ASN A 83 -4.56 29.99 7.00
CA ASN A 83 -3.57 30.10 8.06
C ASN A 83 -3.27 28.76 8.76
N LEU A 84 -4.17 27.78 8.66
CA LEU A 84 -4.02 26.46 9.28
C LEU A 84 -3.40 25.42 8.33
N LEU A 85 -3.62 25.55 7.03
CA LEU A 85 -3.26 24.55 6.02
C LEU A 85 -1.95 24.90 5.31
N ASP A 86 -1.05 23.92 5.23
CA ASP A 86 0.15 23.93 4.39
C ASP A 86 0.03 22.81 3.35
N LEU A 87 -0.52 23.16 2.20
CA LEU A 87 -0.85 22.22 1.13
C LEU A 87 0.37 21.71 0.35
N LYS A 88 1.58 22.12 0.75
CA LYS A 88 2.85 21.56 0.25
C LYS A 88 3.39 20.44 1.15
N LYS A 89 2.69 20.13 2.24
CA LYS A 89 3.13 19.21 3.29
C LYS A 89 2.09 18.13 3.56
N LEU A 90 1.58 17.51 2.50
CA LEU A 90 0.51 16.52 2.57
C LEU A 90 1.10 15.11 2.76
N VAL A 91 0.53 14.39 3.70
CA VAL A 91 0.80 12.97 3.96
C VAL A 91 -0.47 12.18 3.67
N VAL A 92 -0.38 11.05 2.97
CA VAL A 92 -1.49 10.11 2.81
C VAL A 92 -1.17 8.80 3.50
N THR A 93 -2.09 8.31 4.34
CA THR A 93 -1.92 7.06 5.07
C THR A 93 -3.21 6.28 5.16
N GLY A 94 -3.11 4.98 5.39
CA GLY A 94 -4.21 4.06 5.66
C GLY A 94 -3.64 2.72 6.14
N PHE A 95 -4.49 1.87 6.71
CA PHE A 95 -4.09 0.53 7.17
C PHE A 95 -4.86 -0.57 6.43
N SER A 96 -4.25 -1.72 6.15
CA SER A 96 -4.91 -2.84 5.45
C SER A 96 -5.32 -2.46 4.02
N ARG A 97 -6.57 -2.72 3.64
CA ARG A 97 -7.17 -2.27 2.37
C ARG A 97 -7.04 -0.77 2.12
N TRP A 98 -7.06 0.04 3.18
CA TRP A 98 -6.86 1.48 3.05
C TRP A 98 -5.39 1.84 2.92
N GLY A 99 -4.47 1.00 3.39
CA GLY A 99 -3.03 1.11 3.09
C GLY A 99 -2.76 0.87 1.61
N LYS A 100 -3.43 -0.13 1.00
CA LYS A 100 -3.41 -0.37 -0.46
C LYS A 100 -3.88 0.87 -1.23
N ALA A 101 -5.01 1.45 -0.83
CA ALA A 101 -5.52 2.68 -1.42
C ALA A 101 -4.63 3.91 -1.16
N ALA A 102 -3.97 4.01 0.00
CA ALA A 102 -3.03 5.08 0.30
C ALA A 102 -1.78 5.01 -0.58
N LEU A 103 -1.25 3.80 -0.84
CA LEU A 103 -0.16 3.61 -1.81
C LEU A 103 -0.60 4.09 -3.20
N LEU A 104 -1.81 3.71 -3.63
CA LEU A 104 -2.36 4.13 -4.91
C LEU A 104 -2.62 5.64 -5.01
N ALA A 105 -3.09 6.27 -3.94
CA ALA A 105 -3.22 7.72 -3.87
C ALA A 105 -1.86 8.41 -4.00
N GLY A 106 -0.86 7.93 -3.26
CA GLY A 106 0.52 8.42 -3.34
C GLY A 106 1.12 8.27 -4.73
N PHE A 107 0.85 7.17 -5.41
CA PHE A 107 1.31 6.92 -6.78
C PHE A 107 0.62 7.83 -7.81
N LEU A 108 -0.70 8.02 -7.72
CA LEU A 108 -1.48 8.75 -8.73
C LEU A 108 -1.50 10.28 -8.53
N ASP A 109 -1.15 10.77 -7.35
CA ASP A 109 -1.27 12.18 -7.00
C ASP A 109 0.02 12.72 -6.35
N ASP A 110 0.80 13.43 -7.15
CA ASP A 110 2.07 14.03 -6.74
C ASP A 110 1.96 15.11 -5.66
N ARG A 111 0.73 15.53 -5.32
CA ARG A 111 0.49 16.46 -4.23
C ARG A 111 0.75 15.83 -2.86
N PHE A 112 0.79 14.50 -2.73
CA PHE A 112 1.19 13.85 -1.48
C PHE A 112 2.71 13.72 -1.38
N GLN A 113 3.33 14.41 -0.44
CA GLN A 113 4.79 14.40 -0.24
C GLN A 113 5.26 13.20 0.57
N VAL A 114 4.37 12.59 1.38
CA VAL A 114 4.64 11.36 2.12
C VAL A 114 3.48 10.38 1.91
N THR A 115 3.81 9.13 1.64
CA THR A 115 2.86 8.02 1.51
C THR A 115 3.17 6.95 2.55
N ALA A 116 2.19 6.57 3.37
CA ALA A 116 2.34 5.61 4.46
C ALA A 116 1.31 4.47 4.33
N PRO A 117 1.59 3.44 3.50
CA PRO A 117 0.66 2.35 3.22
C PRO A 117 0.81 1.23 4.27
N GLY A 118 0.29 1.46 5.47
CA GLY A 118 0.42 0.55 6.60
C GLY A 118 -0.32 -0.77 6.41
N GLY A 119 0.32 -1.88 6.79
CA GLY A 119 -0.18 -3.24 6.65
C GLY A 119 -0.85 -3.48 5.32
N SER A 120 -0.22 -3.04 4.22
CA SER A 120 -0.87 -2.97 2.93
C SER A 120 -0.74 -4.24 2.11
N GLY A 121 0.30 -5.04 2.30
CA GLY A 121 0.35 -6.41 1.81
C GLY A 121 0.07 -6.58 0.32
N SER A 122 -0.61 -7.66 -0.03
CA SER A 122 -0.92 -8.05 -1.41
C SER A 122 -1.85 -7.07 -2.13
N GLY A 123 -1.42 -6.48 -3.25
CA GLY A 123 -2.15 -5.36 -3.87
C GLY A 123 -1.82 -3.99 -3.26
N GLY A 124 -0.89 -3.97 -2.30
CA GLY A 124 -0.28 -2.81 -1.68
C GLY A 124 1.24 -2.85 -1.87
N ALA A 125 2.01 -2.82 -0.78
CA ALA A 125 3.46 -2.82 -0.86
C ALA A 125 4.06 -4.18 -1.25
N ALA A 126 3.38 -5.30 -0.99
CA ALA A 126 3.89 -6.64 -1.30
C ALA A 126 3.82 -6.97 -2.81
N PRO A 127 4.94 -7.35 -3.45
CA PRO A 127 4.94 -7.83 -4.83
C PRO A 127 4.12 -9.11 -5.01
N TYR A 128 3.35 -9.20 -6.10
CA TYR A 128 2.54 -10.36 -6.43
C TYR A 128 3.35 -11.60 -6.80
N ARG A 129 4.61 -11.43 -7.20
CA ARG A 129 5.57 -12.52 -7.41
C ARG A 129 6.02 -13.20 -6.13
N TYR A 130 5.86 -12.55 -4.98
CA TYR A 130 6.37 -13.05 -3.71
C TYR A 130 5.27 -13.54 -2.78
N ASP A 131 5.59 -14.61 -2.05
CA ASP A 131 4.72 -15.24 -1.06
C ASP A 131 5.54 -15.94 0.02
N SER A 132 5.42 -15.45 1.26
CA SER A 132 6.14 -15.95 2.44
C SER A 132 5.85 -17.42 2.79
N PHE A 133 4.76 -18.00 2.27
CA PHE A 133 4.40 -19.41 2.51
C PHE A 133 4.71 -20.34 1.33
N GLY A 134 5.23 -19.78 0.23
CA GLY A 134 5.59 -20.52 -0.96
C GLY A 134 4.41 -20.87 -1.88
N ASN A 135 4.76 -21.27 -3.11
CA ASN A 135 3.82 -21.56 -4.19
C ASN A 135 3.30 -23.01 -4.13
N ARG A 136 2.31 -23.30 -3.28
CA ARG A 136 1.59 -24.58 -3.30
C ARG A 136 0.08 -24.38 -3.47
N THR A 137 -0.52 -25.22 -4.30
CA THR A 137 -1.93 -25.18 -4.73
C THR A 137 -2.96 -25.35 -3.60
N PHE A 138 -2.52 -25.81 -2.42
CA PHE A 138 -3.35 -25.95 -1.23
C PHE A 138 -2.59 -25.38 -0.03
N ARG A 139 -3.01 -24.19 0.43
CA ARG A 139 -2.40 -23.49 1.56
C ARG A 139 -2.99 -24.00 2.87
N THR A 140 -2.14 -24.59 3.70
CA THR A 140 -2.28 -24.49 5.15
C THR A 140 -1.02 -23.81 5.64
N ALA A 141 -1.06 -22.49 5.80
CA ALA A 141 -0.05 -21.80 6.58
C ALA A 141 -0.04 -22.42 7.99
N PRO A 142 1.11 -22.89 8.50
CA PRO A 142 1.20 -23.38 9.88
C PRO A 142 0.80 -22.31 10.92
N PHE A 143 0.79 -21.02 10.53
CA PHE A 143 0.60 -19.85 11.40
C PHE A 143 -0.51 -18.88 10.95
N GLY A 144 -1.55 -19.37 10.26
CA GLY A 144 -2.64 -18.51 9.80
C GLY A 144 -3.32 -17.70 10.91
N ASN A 145 -3.50 -16.37 10.70
CA ASN A 145 -4.17 -15.47 11.64
C ASN A 145 -5.62 -15.89 11.88
N GLU A 146 -6.05 -15.94 13.14
CA GLU A 146 -7.45 -16.15 13.52
C GLU A 146 -8.15 -14.80 13.76
N TYR A 147 -9.26 -14.60 13.07
CA TYR A 147 -10.15 -13.45 13.21
C TYR A 147 -11.51 -13.92 13.76
N PRO A 148 -12.33 -13.01 14.35
CA PRO A 148 -13.68 -13.34 14.80
C PRO A 148 -14.58 -13.96 13.71
N TRP A 149 -14.28 -13.70 12.44
CA TRP A 149 -15.03 -14.17 11.27
C TRP A 149 -14.36 -15.32 10.50
N GLY A 150 -13.22 -15.83 10.97
CA GLY A 150 -12.54 -16.96 10.32
C GLY A 150 -11.02 -16.96 10.47
N ARG A 151 -10.38 -17.98 9.90
CA ARG A 151 -8.91 -18.13 9.93
C ARG A 151 -8.34 -17.89 8.53
N SER A 152 -7.33 -17.03 8.42
CA SER A 152 -6.56 -16.89 7.18
C SER A 152 -5.69 -18.13 6.98
N SER A 153 -5.70 -18.71 5.78
CA SER A 153 -4.92 -19.91 5.45
C SER A 153 -3.51 -19.61 4.91
N GLY A 154 -3.12 -18.32 4.81
CA GLY A 154 -1.80 -17.87 4.39
C GLY A 154 -1.80 -16.43 3.85
N ALA A 155 -0.69 -16.03 3.22
CA ALA A 155 -0.58 -14.74 2.53
C ALA A 155 -1.49 -14.66 1.30
N GLU A 156 -2.11 -13.49 1.09
CA GLU A 156 -2.90 -13.19 -0.12
C GLU A 156 -2.01 -13.17 -1.38
N THR A 157 -2.36 -13.91 -2.43
CA THR A 157 -1.71 -13.80 -3.76
C THR A 157 -2.53 -12.98 -4.74
N LEU A 158 -1.99 -12.69 -5.93
CA LEU A 158 -2.76 -12.06 -7.01
C LEU A 158 -4.07 -12.80 -7.31
N GLY A 159 -4.05 -14.14 -7.33
CA GLY A 159 -5.26 -14.94 -7.54
C GLY A 159 -6.26 -14.84 -6.40
N ASP A 160 -5.79 -14.67 -5.16
CA ASP A 160 -6.66 -14.48 -3.98
C ASP A 160 -7.23 -13.07 -3.94
N HIS A 161 -6.41 -12.06 -4.22
CA HIS A 161 -6.82 -10.66 -4.33
C HIS A 161 -7.93 -10.49 -5.38
N VAL A 162 -7.80 -11.14 -6.53
CA VAL A 162 -8.81 -11.12 -7.60
C VAL A 162 -10.10 -11.85 -7.24
N ARG A 163 -10.08 -12.91 -6.41
CA ARG A 163 -11.25 -13.76 -6.09
C ARG A 163 -11.96 -13.40 -4.78
N HIS A 164 -11.20 -13.09 -3.74
CA HIS A 164 -11.71 -12.82 -2.40
C HIS A 164 -11.99 -11.33 -2.19
N GLN A 165 -11.31 -10.46 -2.95
CA GLN A 165 -11.51 -9.02 -2.92
C GLN A 165 -11.82 -8.50 -4.34
N THR A 166 -12.78 -9.15 -5.01
CA THR A 166 -13.12 -8.89 -6.43
C THR A 166 -13.42 -7.42 -6.74
N HIS A 167 -13.87 -6.66 -5.75
CA HIS A 167 -14.18 -5.24 -5.88
C HIS A 167 -12.94 -4.34 -5.79
N ASN A 168 -11.84 -4.79 -5.17
CA ASN A 168 -10.65 -3.97 -4.98
C ASN A 168 -9.90 -3.63 -6.27
N SER A 169 -9.96 -4.51 -7.27
CA SER A 169 -9.18 -4.42 -8.51
C SER A 169 -10.07 -4.47 -9.77
N ASN A 170 -9.51 -4.02 -10.91
CA ASN A 170 -10.15 -4.08 -12.22
C ASN A 170 -9.81 -5.37 -12.98
N GLU A 171 -10.42 -5.58 -14.15
CA GLU A 171 -10.25 -6.76 -15.01
C GLU A 171 -8.87 -6.79 -15.66
N MET A 172 -8.25 -5.63 -15.87
CA MET A 172 -6.93 -5.54 -16.52
C MET A 172 -5.89 -6.37 -15.78
N ILE A 173 -5.87 -6.36 -14.45
CA ILE A 173 -4.93 -7.18 -13.67
C ILE A 173 -5.22 -8.68 -13.78
N ARG A 174 -6.48 -9.04 -14.03
CA ARG A 174 -6.95 -10.43 -14.17
C ARG A 174 -6.51 -11.06 -15.48
N ARG A 175 -6.28 -10.27 -16.54
CA ARG A 175 -5.75 -10.76 -17.84
C ARG A 175 -4.39 -11.44 -17.71
N PHE A 176 -3.66 -11.16 -16.63
CA PHE A 176 -2.37 -11.76 -16.32
C PHE A 176 -2.49 -13.03 -15.46
N LEU A 177 -3.69 -13.43 -15.04
CA LEU A 177 -3.91 -14.73 -14.43
C LEU A 177 -3.84 -15.85 -15.48
N ASN A 178 -3.40 -17.03 -15.03
CA ASN A 178 -3.26 -18.18 -15.90
C ASN A 178 -4.63 -18.84 -16.18
N ASP A 179 -5.46 -18.25 -17.05
CA ASP A 179 -6.71 -18.90 -17.50
C ASP A 179 -6.37 -20.11 -18.38
N ILE A 180 -6.34 -21.29 -17.77
CA ILE A 180 -6.11 -22.58 -18.44
C ILE A 180 -7.36 -23.12 -19.12
N THR A 181 -8.49 -22.40 -19.11
CA THR A 181 -9.75 -22.88 -19.68
C THR A 181 -9.93 -22.27 -21.08
N PRO A 182 -10.10 -23.05 -22.16
CA PRO A 182 -10.43 -22.48 -23.49
C PRO A 182 -11.87 -21.96 -23.50
N ALA A 183 -12.15 -20.76 -24.04
CA ALA A 183 -13.50 -20.18 -24.07
C ALA A 183 -14.26 -20.49 -25.37
N PRO A 184 -15.55 -20.85 -25.25
CA PRO A 184 -16.54 -20.15 -26.05
C PRO A 184 -17.76 -19.61 -25.28
N VAL A 185 -17.77 -19.50 -23.95
CA VAL A 185 -18.95 -19.01 -23.20
C VAL A 185 -18.57 -18.26 -21.89
N GLU A 186 -19.05 -17.02 -21.77
CA GLU A 186 -19.25 -16.18 -20.56
C GLU A 186 -18.05 -15.56 -19.76
N PRO A 187 -18.26 -14.40 -19.09
CA PRO A 187 -17.22 -13.67 -18.36
C PRO A 187 -16.86 -14.42 -17.07
N ARG A 188 -15.69 -15.05 -17.07
CA ARG A 188 -15.24 -16.00 -16.04
C ARG A 188 -14.72 -15.34 -14.76
N MET A 189 -15.51 -14.46 -14.15
CA MET A 189 -15.16 -13.87 -12.85
C MET A 189 -15.12 -14.88 -11.69
N TYR A 190 -15.79 -16.05 -11.80
CA TYR A 190 -16.10 -16.86 -10.61
C TYR A 190 -15.67 -18.34 -10.65
N ARG A 191 -15.02 -18.83 -11.71
CA ARG A 191 -14.90 -20.29 -11.92
C ARG A 191 -13.54 -20.87 -12.24
N THR A 192 -12.52 -20.05 -12.51
CA THR A 192 -11.24 -20.58 -12.97
C THR A 192 -10.30 -20.72 -11.77
N GLY A 193 -9.92 -21.96 -11.42
CA GLY A 193 -8.95 -22.28 -10.36
C GLY A 193 -7.52 -21.83 -10.70
N THR A 194 -7.35 -20.55 -11.02
CA THR A 194 -6.13 -19.94 -11.55
C THR A 194 -5.31 -19.36 -10.40
N TRP A 195 -4.22 -20.04 -10.07
CA TRP A 195 -3.28 -19.65 -9.01
C TRP A 195 -2.09 -18.89 -9.65
N GLY A 196 -2.35 -17.66 -10.10
CA GLY A 196 -1.30 -16.82 -10.67
C GLY A 196 -0.50 -16.10 -9.58
N TYR A 197 0.82 -16.23 -9.60
CA TYR A 197 1.77 -15.56 -8.71
C TYR A 197 2.39 -14.32 -9.39
N GLY A 198 1.60 -13.56 -10.15
CA GLY A 198 2.11 -12.34 -10.82
C GLY A 198 3.19 -12.52 -11.90
N ASN A 199 3.73 -13.71 -12.16
CA ASN A 199 4.84 -13.93 -13.12
C ASN A 199 4.57 -13.45 -14.56
N ARG A 200 3.30 -13.24 -14.93
CA ARG A 200 2.89 -12.73 -16.24
C ARG A 200 2.70 -11.21 -16.28
N LEU A 201 2.67 -10.55 -15.13
CA LEU A 201 2.57 -9.09 -15.06
C LEU A 201 3.83 -8.48 -15.68
N PRO A 202 3.75 -7.43 -16.49
CA PRO A 202 4.94 -6.73 -16.97
C PRO A 202 5.52 -5.80 -15.90
N PHE A 203 4.90 -5.74 -14.71
CA PHE A 203 5.29 -4.92 -13.57
C PHE A 203 5.09 -5.66 -12.24
N ASP A 204 5.53 -5.08 -11.13
CA ASP A 204 5.15 -5.47 -9.77
C ASP A 204 5.12 -4.27 -8.78
N HIS A 205 4.64 -4.48 -7.56
CA HIS A 205 4.39 -3.37 -6.63
C HIS A 205 5.62 -2.62 -6.13
N HIS A 206 6.81 -3.22 -6.17
CA HIS A 206 8.04 -2.49 -5.88
C HIS A 206 8.28 -1.36 -6.90
N GLU A 207 7.83 -1.50 -8.15
CA GLU A 207 7.90 -0.42 -9.15
C GLU A 207 6.87 0.67 -8.88
N MET A 208 5.71 0.33 -8.32
CA MET A 208 4.72 1.31 -7.88
C MET A 208 5.25 2.17 -6.72
N ILE A 209 5.93 1.54 -5.75
CA ILE A 209 6.65 2.25 -4.68
C ILE A 209 7.77 3.12 -5.27
N ALA A 210 8.56 2.55 -6.19
CA ALA A 210 9.66 3.27 -6.84
C ALA A 210 9.19 4.49 -7.65
N ALA A 211 8.02 4.42 -8.29
CA ALA A 211 7.45 5.52 -9.07
C ALA A 211 7.00 6.72 -8.22
N ILE A 212 6.88 6.56 -6.89
CA ILE A 212 6.64 7.69 -5.98
C ILE A 212 7.93 8.50 -5.78
N ALA A 213 9.11 7.91 -6.01
CA ALA A 213 10.37 8.61 -5.85
C ALA A 213 10.44 9.86 -6.76
N PRO A 214 11.02 10.99 -6.29
CA PRO A 214 11.71 11.15 -5.02
C PRO A 214 10.82 11.54 -3.84
N ARG A 215 9.48 11.52 -3.97
CA ARG A 215 8.56 11.74 -2.82
C ARG A 215 8.68 10.59 -1.83
N ALA A 216 8.32 10.83 -0.58
CA ALA A 216 8.67 9.90 0.48
C ALA A 216 7.64 8.79 0.70
N VAL A 217 8.13 7.59 1.03
CA VAL A 217 7.30 6.43 1.36
C VAL A 217 7.80 5.79 2.65
N ILE A 218 6.90 5.51 3.59
CA ILE A 218 7.17 4.71 4.80
C ILE A 218 6.21 3.52 4.84
N ILE A 219 6.75 2.32 4.64
CA ILE A 219 5.99 1.08 4.69
C ILE A 219 6.02 0.57 6.13
N ASP A 220 4.88 0.44 6.80
CA ASP A 220 4.78 -0.07 8.16
C ASP A 220 3.96 -1.37 8.21
N ASN A 221 4.37 -2.35 9.01
CA ASN A 221 3.59 -3.57 9.27
C ASN A 221 4.06 -4.24 10.58
N THR A 222 3.36 -5.23 11.12
CA THR A 222 3.94 -6.09 12.16
C THR A 222 4.72 -7.24 11.53
N ASN A 223 5.79 -7.66 12.18
CA ASN A 223 6.66 -8.73 11.66
C ASN A 223 5.98 -10.12 11.61
N ASP A 224 4.84 -10.27 12.28
CA ASP A 224 4.05 -11.50 12.37
C ASP A 224 2.71 -11.39 11.63
N ASP A 225 2.52 -10.36 10.79
CA ASP A 225 1.35 -10.28 9.94
C ASP A 225 1.47 -11.16 8.68
N TYR A 226 1.32 -12.45 8.93
CA TYR A 226 1.44 -13.49 7.94
C TYR A 226 0.32 -13.45 6.88
N ALA A 227 -0.88 -13.00 7.25
CA ALA A 227 -2.01 -12.96 6.33
C ALA A 227 -1.83 -11.85 5.28
N ASP A 228 -1.29 -10.70 5.70
CA ASP A 228 -1.03 -9.57 4.82
C ASP A 228 0.27 -9.71 4.02
N ASN A 229 1.17 -10.63 4.43
CA ASN A 229 2.49 -10.87 3.84
C ASN A 229 3.51 -9.77 4.22
N ALA A 230 3.73 -9.55 5.52
CA ALA A 230 4.71 -8.59 6.02
C ALA A 230 6.13 -8.76 5.45
N GLU A 231 6.55 -10.00 5.15
CA GLU A 231 7.80 -10.26 4.42
C GLU A 231 7.76 -9.75 2.98
N GLY A 232 6.61 -9.86 2.31
CA GLY A 232 6.38 -9.28 0.99
C GLY A 232 6.45 -7.75 0.99
N ASP A 233 5.93 -7.08 2.03
CA ASP A 233 6.06 -5.63 2.18
C ASP A 233 7.53 -5.18 2.25
N ALA A 234 8.35 -5.93 3.00
CA ALA A 234 9.79 -5.69 3.09
C ALA A 234 10.53 -5.91 1.76
N ILE A 235 10.11 -6.91 0.98
CA ILE A 235 10.62 -7.13 -0.38
C ILE A 235 10.21 -5.99 -1.32
N GLY A 236 8.99 -5.47 -1.18
CA GLY A 236 8.54 -4.26 -1.88
C GLY A 236 9.45 -3.07 -1.62
N TYR A 237 9.79 -2.85 -0.34
CA TYR A 237 10.76 -1.84 0.09
C TYR A 237 12.15 -2.04 -0.52
N GLU A 238 12.76 -3.23 -0.36
CA GLU A 238 14.10 -3.50 -0.89
C GLU A 238 14.14 -3.39 -2.43
N GLY A 239 13.04 -3.71 -3.09
CA GLY A 239 12.91 -3.57 -4.53
C GLY A 239 12.88 -2.15 -5.07
N ALA A 240 12.28 -1.23 -4.31
CA ALA A 240 12.18 0.17 -4.67
C ALA A 240 13.44 0.97 -4.35
N LYS A 241 14.20 0.52 -3.34
CA LYS A 241 15.39 1.19 -2.79
C LYS A 241 16.45 1.59 -3.83
N PRO A 242 16.80 0.78 -4.85
CA PRO A 242 17.69 1.20 -5.95
C PRO A 242 17.27 2.49 -6.65
N VAL A 243 15.97 2.70 -6.88
CA VAL A 243 15.46 3.89 -7.58
C VAL A 243 15.57 5.13 -6.71
N PHE A 244 15.25 5.01 -5.41
CA PHE A 244 15.45 6.09 -4.44
C PHE A 244 16.92 6.49 -4.31
N GLN A 245 17.84 5.51 -4.29
CA GLN A 245 19.28 5.75 -4.29
C GLN A 245 19.73 6.45 -5.57
N PHE A 246 19.30 5.95 -6.74
CA PHE A 246 19.63 6.54 -8.04
C PHE A 246 19.19 8.00 -8.16
N LEU A 247 18.02 8.33 -7.64
CA LEU A 247 17.48 9.70 -7.64
C LEU A 247 18.04 10.59 -6.52
N GLY A 248 19.01 10.11 -5.73
CA GLY A 248 19.64 10.88 -4.66
C GLY A 248 18.73 11.16 -3.46
N ALA A 249 17.70 10.32 -3.26
CA ALA A 249 16.73 10.45 -2.17
C ALA A 249 16.61 9.17 -1.31
N PRO A 250 17.70 8.47 -0.94
CA PRO A 250 17.60 7.23 -0.16
C PRO A 250 16.90 7.43 1.20
N GLN A 251 17.02 8.62 1.79
CA GLN A 251 16.36 8.98 3.05
C GLN A 251 14.83 9.10 2.95
N ASN A 252 14.27 9.11 1.73
CA ASN A 252 12.83 9.25 1.49
C ASN A 252 12.13 7.89 1.37
N LEU A 253 12.82 6.77 1.59
CA LEU A 253 12.21 5.45 1.67
C LEU A 253 12.49 4.83 3.05
N ALA A 254 11.46 4.35 3.73
CA ALA A 254 11.57 3.74 5.06
C ALA A 254 10.71 2.47 5.19
N LEU A 255 11.16 1.56 6.05
CA LEU A 255 10.47 0.32 6.44
C LEU A 255 10.37 0.26 7.97
N ASP A 256 9.15 0.22 8.51
CA ASP A 256 8.87 0.14 9.95
C ASP A 256 8.16 -1.16 10.33
N LEU A 257 8.93 -2.23 10.47
CA LEU A 257 8.42 -3.52 10.93
C LEU A 257 8.43 -3.63 12.45
N TYR A 258 7.25 -3.65 13.06
CA TYR A 258 7.13 -3.77 14.51
C TYR A 258 7.43 -5.21 14.97
N MET A 259 8.51 -5.37 15.73
CA MET A 259 9.02 -6.68 16.17
C MET A 259 8.34 -7.24 17.42
N GLY A 260 7.53 -6.45 18.12
CA GLY A 260 6.81 -6.89 19.31
C GLY A 260 5.56 -7.73 19.02
N GLY A 261 5.28 -8.01 17.75
CA GLY A 261 4.18 -8.84 17.27
C GLY A 261 2.78 -8.25 17.48
N GLY A 262 1.79 -9.13 17.37
CA GLY A 262 0.37 -8.86 17.56
C GLY A 262 -0.40 -8.71 16.26
N GLY A 263 0.07 -9.33 15.18
CA GLY A 263 -0.63 -9.54 13.90
C GLY A 263 -1.17 -8.27 13.26
N HIS A 264 -2.16 -8.44 12.38
CA HIS A 264 -2.72 -7.40 11.50
C HIS A 264 -3.26 -6.15 12.23
N SER A 265 -2.36 -5.23 12.58
CA SER A 265 -2.69 -4.02 13.33
C SER A 265 -1.59 -2.96 13.26
N LEU A 266 -1.99 -1.69 13.16
CA LEU A 266 -1.09 -0.55 13.33
C LEU A 266 -0.78 -0.35 14.82
N LYS A 267 0.50 -0.35 15.19
CA LYS A 267 0.92 -0.13 16.58
C LYS A 267 1.06 1.37 16.89
N PRO A 268 0.85 1.79 18.16
CA PRO A 268 1.05 3.19 18.55
C PRO A 268 2.46 3.73 18.23
N ALA A 269 3.49 2.90 18.40
CA ALA A 269 4.86 3.28 18.07
C ALA A 269 5.05 3.55 16.56
N GLN A 270 4.39 2.76 15.70
CA GLN A 270 4.44 2.96 14.24
C GLN A 270 3.72 4.23 13.82
N ALA A 271 2.57 4.54 14.44
CA ALA A 271 1.89 5.81 14.21
C ALA A 271 2.77 7.02 14.58
N VAL A 272 3.54 6.93 15.66
CA VAL A 272 4.53 7.94 16.05
C VAL A 272 5.68 8.01 15.03
N ASN A 273 6.15 6.87 14.53
CA ASN A 273 7.21 6.81 13.53
C ASN A 273 6.79 7.40 12.18
N ILE A 274 5.55 7.20 11.73
CA ILE A 274 5.00 7.86 10.53
C ILE A 274 5.08 9.38 10.69
N VAL A 275 4.72 9.91 11.86
CA VAL A 275 4.84 11.34 12.16
C VAL A 275 6.31 11.78 12.16
N ASN A 276 7.19 11.04 12.83
CA ASN A 276 8.62 11.37 12.88
C ASN A 276 9.26 11.39 11.49
N PHE A 277 8.94 10.40 10.65
CA PHE A 277 9.40 10.32 9.28
C PHE A 277 8.87 11.49 8.44
N ALA A 278 7.56 11.79 8.54
CA ALA A 278 6.99 12.95 7.87
C ALA A 278 7.65 14.27 8.34
N ASN A 279 7.98 14.39 9.62
CA ASN A 279 8.68 15.57 10.16
C ASN A 279 10.08 15.75 9.57
N MET A 280 10.80 14.63 9.40
CA MET A 280 12.10 14.62 8.75
C MET A 280 11.98 15.09 7.30
N VAL A 281 11.07 14.49 6.53
CA VAL A 281 10.89 14.81 5.11
C VAL A 281 10.40 16.23 4.89
N LEU A 282 9.37 16.66 5.63
CA LEU A 282 8.63 17.89 5.36
C LEU A 282 9.21 19.13 6.08
N SER A 283 10.03 18.91 7.11
CA SER A 283 10.55 19.99 7.95
C SER A 283 12.03 19.86 8.30
N GLY A 284 12.73 18.82 7.81
CA GLY A 284 14.15 18.60 8.10
C GLY A 284 14.43 18.27 9.57
N LYS A 285 13.42 17.90 10.37
CA LYS A 285 13.64 17.51 11.77
C LYS A 285 14.43 16.18 11.80
N PRO A 286 15.59 16.12 12.45
CA PRO A 286 16.36 14.88 12.49
C PRO A 286 15.60 13.81 13.26
N LEU A 287 15.63 12.58 12.75
CA LEU A 287 15.17 11.40 13.49
C LEU A 287 16.12 11.08 14.65
N ALA A 288 15.59 10.54 15.74
CA ALA A 288 16.41 9.92 16.79
C ALA A 288 17.13 8.68 16.22
N GLU A 289 18.31 8.34 16.75
CA GLU A 289 19.16 7.27 16.19
C GLU A 289 18.50 5.88 16.25
N ASP A 290 17.74 5.60 17.32
CA ASP A 290 16.95 4.38 17.45
C ASP A 290 15.82 4.31 16.41
N VAL A 291 15.14 5.42 16.15
CA VAL A 291 14.13 5.53 15.10
C VAL A 291 14.76 5.36 13.72
N LYS A 292 15.89 6.01 13.43
CA LYS A 292 16.62 5.81 12.16
C LYS A 292 16.97 4.35 11.94
N LYS A 293 17.48 3.68 12.97
CA LYS A 293 17.83 2.26 12.91
C LYS A 293 16.59 1.42 12.63
N GLN A 294 15.50 1.64 13.36
CA GLN A 294 14.23 0.93 13.15
C GLN A 294 13.75 1.08 11.70
N LEU A 295 13.68 2.31 11.19
CA LEU A 295 13.14 2.64 9.87
C LEU A 295 13.98 2.14 8.67
N ASN A 296 15.21 1.66 8.92
CA ASN A 296 16.13 1.17 7.88
C ASN A 296 16.52 -0.28 8.09
N THR A 297 15.92 -0.99 9.05
CA THR A 297 16.25 -2.38 9.33
C THR A 297 15.20 -3.31 8.72
N ASP A 298 15.63 -4.11 7.76
CA ASP A 298 14.86 -5.24 7.25
C ASP A 298 15.21 -6.52 8.04
N PRO A 299 14.32 -7.01 8.93
CA PRO A 299 14.57 -8.20 9.72
C PRO A 299 14.56 -9.48 8.89
N TYR A 300 13.88 -9.51 7.74
CA TYR A 300 13.76 -10.68 6.86
C TYR A 300 15.00 -10.85 5.99
N LEU A 301 15.49 -9.75 5.39
CA LEU A 301 16.76 -9.73 4.67
C LEU A 301 17.92 -10.19 5.58
N ASN A 302 17.98 -9.65 6.80
CA ASN A 302 19.01 -10.01 7.78
C ASN A 302 18.94 -11.48 8.21
N ALA A 303 17.73 -12.06 8.21
CA ALA A 303 17.51 -13.47 8.51
C ALA A 303 17.75 -14.40 7.29
N GLY A 304 17.98 -13.83 6.10
CA GLY A 304 18.20 -14.58 4.86
C GLY A 304 16.95 -15.30 4.35
N THR A 305 15.74 -14.83 4.69
CA THR A 305 14.49 -15.54 4.38
C THR A 305 14.04 -15.38 2.93
N TYR A 306 14.54 -14.38 2.22
CA TYR A 306 14.14 -14.08 0.84
C TYR A 306 14.43 -15.22 -0.14
N GLU A 307 15.52 -15.98 0.07
CA GLU A 307 15.91 -17.07 -0.83
C GLU A 307 15.03 -18.33 -0.71
N ARG A 308 14.06 -18.34 0.22
CA ARG A 308 13.28 -19.54 0.54
C ARG A 308 12.32 -19.95 -0.59
N TYR A 309 11.85 -19.02 -1.43
CA TYR A 309 10.83 -19.27 -2.44
C TYR A 309 11.11 -18.51 -3.76
N TYR A 310 11.00 -19.22 -4.90
CA TYR A 310 11.14 -18.69 -6.26
C TYR A 310 12.47 -17.97 -6.60
N GLY A 311 13.60 -18.42 -6.05
CA GLY A 311 14.93 -17.91 -6.40
C GLY A 311 15.29 -16.54 -5.80
N GLY A 312 14.49 -16.05 -4.85
CA GLY A 312 14.83 -14.92 -3.99
C GLY A 312 14.71 -13.54 -4.60
N LEU A 313 15.18 -12.54 -3.84
CA LEU A 313 15.16 -11.12 -4.17
C LEU A 313 15.78 -10.88 -5.56
N GLN A 314 16.88 -11.57 -5.87
CA GLN A 314 17.62 -11.44 -7.13
C GLN A 314 16.86 -11.99 -8.34
N THR A 315 15.97 -12.98 -8.16
CA THR A 315 15.16 -13.48 -9.28
C THR A 315 14.05 -12.50 -9.63
N MET A 316 13.43 -11.87 -8.62
CA MET A 316 12.39 -10.88 -8.86
C MET A 316 12.97 -9.54 -9.33
N MET A 317 14.14 -9.18 -8.78
CA MET A 317 14.75 -7.87 -8.93
C MET A 317 16.24 -8.06 -9.18
N PRO A 318 16.64 -8.54 -10.37
CA PRO A 318 18.04 -8.83 -10.69
C PRO A 318 18.96 -7.59 -10.60
N TRP A 319 18.38 -6.39 -10.64
CA TRP A 319 19.10 -5.13 -10.44
C TRP A 319 19.40 -4.83 -8.96
N ALA A 320 18.75 -5.47 -7.99
CA ALA A 320 18.96 -5.19 -6.57
C ALA A 320 20.41 -5.46 -6.13
N GLY A 321 21.11 -6.40 -6.77
CA GLY A 321 22.53 -6.68 -6.53
C GLY A 321 23.51 -5.76 -7.28
N ALA A 322 23.03 -4.87 -8.15
CA ALA A 322 23.87 -4.00 -8.97
C ALA A 322 24.27 -2.68 -8.29
N VAL A 323 23.83 -2.45 -7.05
CA VAL A 323 23.97 -1.16 -6.33
C VAL A 323 24.88 -1.25 -5.10
N HIS A 324 25.87 -2.14 -5.14
CA HIS A 324 26.92 -2.24 -4.13
C HIS A 324 28.20 -1.52 -4.56
#